data_AF-A0A3N5LTC9-F1
#
_entry.id   AF-A0A3N5LTC9-F1
#
_cell.length_a   1.000
_cell.length_b   1.000
_cell.length_c   1.000
_cell.angle_alpha   90.00
_cell.angle_beta   90.00
_cell.angle_gamma   90.00
#
_symmetry.space_group_name_H-M   'P 1'
#
loop_
_entity.id
_entity.type
_entity.pdbx_description
1 polymer ?
#
loop_
_entity_poly.entity_id
_entity_poly.type
_entity_poly.pdbx_seq_one_letter_code
_entity_poly.pdbx_strand_id
1 'polypeptide(L)'
;MTISKRLEEARKAYAKGDLQGSALAHEQQAIARAAAEKHGGASSQYLGDMVYGGLDGIITTFAVVSGVAGANLGSNIILILGLANLFADGFSMATGAYLSSKSDQEYYQREREREAWEVEHFPDGERTELYELYLEQGYPEEDAKKLIEIKTRNNELWIDAMMVEELGMLKDERKPMLSALATLVSFVVA
;
A
#
# COMPACT_ATOMS: atom_id res chain seq x y z
N MET A 1 7.59 -18.22 -16.13
CA MET A 1 8.43 -17.02 -15.90
C MET A 1 7.57 -16.10 -15.09
N THR A 2 7.98 -15.77 -13.86
CA THR A 2 7.16 -14.96 -12.97
C THR A 2 7.02 -13.54 -13.54
N ILE A 3 5.91 -12.84 -13.31
CA ILE A 3 5.77 -11.41 -13.71
C ILE A 3 6.88 -10.57 -13.06
N SER A 4 7.35 -10.91 -11.85
CA SER A 4 8.48 -10.22 -11.22
C SER A 4 9.73 -10.32 -12.09
N LYS A 5 10.05 -11.53 -12.59
CA LYS A 5 11.18 -11.74 -13.50
C LYS A 5 10.97 -11.05 -14.85
N ARG A 6 9.75 -11.08 -15.39
CA ARG A 6 9.37 -10.38 -16.63
C ARG A 6 9.53 -8.86 -16.50
N LEU A 7 9.07 -8.29 -15.39
CA LEU A 7 9.20 -6.86 -15.09
C LEU A 7 10.66 -6.46 -14.85
N GLU A 8 11.45 -7.32 -14.21
CA GLU A 8 12.87 -7.08 -14.03
C GLU A 8 13.62 -7.08 -15.37
N GLU A 9 13.26 -7.97 -16.29
CA GLU A 9 13.78 -7.96 -17.67
C GLU A 9 13.33 -6.72 -18.44
N ALA A 10 12.07 -6.29 -18.30
CA ALA A 10 11.60 -5.03 -18.87
C ALA A 10 12.37 -3.82 -18.31
N ARG A 11 12.62 -3.78 -16.98
CA ARG A 11 13.42 -2.72 -16.32
C ARG A 11 14.87 -2.73 -16.81
N LYS A 12 15.47 -3.92 -16.98
CA LYS A 12 16.84 -4.08 -17.52
C LYS A 12 16.93 -3.65 -18.98
N ALA A 13 15.93 -3.99 -19.79
CA ALA A 13 15.86 -3.56 -21.19
C ALA A 13 15.72 -2.04 -21.30
N TYR A 14 14.85 -1.43 -20.49
CA TYR A 14 14.71 0.02 -20.38
C TYR A 14 16.04 0.70 -19.99
N ALA A 15 16.71 0.21 -18.94
CA ALA A 15 17.99 0.76 -18.50
C ALA A 15 19.10 0.70 -19.57
N LYS A 16 18.97 -0.21 -20.54
CA LYS A 16 19.92 -0.38 -21.65
C LYS A 16 19.46 0.27 -22.97
N GLY A 17 18.26 0.88 -23.00
CA GLY A 17 17.64 1.35 -24.24
C GLY A 17 17.32 0.24 -25.25
N ASP A 18 17.22 -1.01 -24.80
CA ASP A 18 16.99 -2.18 -25.64
C ASP A 18 15.50 -2.33 -25.96
N LEU A 19 15.10 -1.79 -27.11
CA LEU A 19 13.72 -1.85 -27.61
C LEU A 19 13.27 -3.30 -27.88
N GLN A 20 14.17 -4.17 -28.34
CA GLN A 20 13.83 -5.57 -28.64
C GLN A 20 13.66 -6.38 -27.36
N GLY A 21 14.56 -6.22 -26.39
CA GLY A 21 14.42 -6.81 -25.06
C GLY A 21 13.15 -6.36 -24.36
N SER A 22 12.76 -5.09 -24.51
CA SER A 22 11.50 -4.56 -23.97
C SER A 22 10.29 -5.20 -24.67
N ALA A 23 10.31 -5.32 -25.99
CA ALA A 23 9.24 -5.95 -26.76
C ALA A 23 9.05 -7.43 -26.39
N LEU A 24 10.15 -8.19 -26.22
CA LEU A 24 10.10 -9.60 -25.81
C LEU A 24 9.47 -9.77 -24.41
N ALA A 25 9.75 -8.86 -23.48
CA ALA A 25 9.11 -8.87 -22.15
C ALA A 25 7.59 -8.58 -22.20
N HIS A 26 7.07 -8.05 -23.31
CA HIS A 26 5.66 -7.74 -23.55
C HIS A 26 5.01 -8.65 -24.60
N GLU A 27 5.67 -9.73 -25.01
CA GLU A 27 5.09 -10.71 -25.92
C GLU A 27 3.93 -11.46 -25.24
N GLN A 28 2.88 -11.76 -26.00
CA GLN A 28 1.64 -12.35 -25.47
C GLN A 28 1.89 -13.67 -24.70
N GLN A 29 2.85 -14.48 -25.16
CA GLN A 29 3.25 -15.72 -24.47
C GLN A 29 3.97 -15.45 -23.15
N ALA A 30 4.81 -14.42 -23.08
CA ALA A 30 5.49 -14.01 -21.85
C ALA A 30 4.48 -13.45 -20.84
N ILE A 31 3.50 -12.65 -21.28
CA ILE A 31 2.41 -12.13 -20.45
C ILE A 31 1.55 -13.28 -19.93
N ALA A 32 1.11 -14.20 -20.78
CA ALA A 32 0.24 -15.31 -20.39
C ALA A 32 0.89 -16.25 -19.35
N ARG A 33 2.19 -16.54 -19.51
CA ARG A 33 2.95 -17.37 -18.54
C ARG A 33 3.17 -16.68 -17.20
N ALA A 34 3.10 -15.35 -17.18
CA ALA A 34 3.41 -14.55 -16.03
C ALA A 34 2.12 -14.15 -15.28
N ALA A 35 1.03 -13.87 -15.99
CA ALA A 35 -0.30 -13.53 -15.45
C ALA A 35 -0.94 -14.67 -14.63
N ALA A 36 -0.45 -15.91 -14.77
CA ALA A 36 -0.90 -17.06 -14.00
C ALA A 36 -0.47 -17.02 -12.51
N GLU A 37 0.46 -16.14 -12.11
CA GLU A 37 0.91 -16.00 -10.73
C GLU A 37 0.42 -14.67 -10.10
N LYS A 38 -0.03 -14.70 -8.84
CA LYS A 38 -0.45 -13.50 -8.09
C LYS A 38 0.76 -12.65 -7.64
N HIS A 39 0.61 -11.33 -7.69
CA HIS A 39 1.60 -10.34 -7.28
C HIS A 39 1.39 -9.82 -5.86
N GLY A 40 2.48 -9.28 -5.30
CA GLY A 40 2.56 -8.74 -3.95
C GLY A 40 3.60 -9.51 -3.13
N GLY A 41 4.89 -9.32 -3.44
CA GLY A 41 5.93 -9.82 -2.54
C GLY A 41 5.72 -9.15 -1.19
N ALA A 42 5.44 -9.94 -0.15
CA ALA A 42 5.19 -9.44 1.20
C ALA A 42 6.28 -8.44 1.64
N SER A 43 7.53 -8.63 1.21
CA SER A 43 8.65 -7.74 1.51
C SER A 43 8.48 -6.30 0.99
N SER A 44 7.83 -6.08 -0.15
CA SER A 44 7.63 -4.72 -0.68
C SER A 44 6.58 -3.93 0.11
N GLN A 45 5.59 -4.63 0.65
CA GLN A 45 4.47 -4.02 1.38
C GLN A 45 4.90 -3.44 2.73
N TYR A 46 5.96 -3.98 3.34
CA TYR A 46 6.47 -3.57 4.65
C TYR A 46 7.79 -2.79 4.58
N LEU A 47 8.31 -2.51 3.38
CA LEU A 47 9.57 -1.79 3.23
C LEU A 47 9.47 -0.36 3.80
N GLY A 48 8.34 0.31 3.59
CA GLY A 48 8.07 1.62 4.16
C GLY A 48 8.12 1.60 5.69
N ASP A 49 7.44 0.62 6.30
CA ASP A 49 7.40 0.42 7.75
C ASP A 49 8.80 0.17 8.34
N MET A 50 9.61 -0.65 7.67
CA MET A 50 11.00 -0.90 8.08
C MET A 50 11.88 0.34 7.96
N VAL A 51 11.83 1.06 6.84
CA VAL A 51 12.64 2.27 6.64
C VAL A 51 12.25 3.35 7.65
N TYR A 52 10.96 3.54 7.86
CA TYR A 52 10.44 4.52 8.81
C TYR A 52 10.84 4.19 10.25
N GLY A 53 10.62 2.95 10.69
CA GLY A 53 11.01 2.49 12.03
C GLY A 53 12.52 2.54 12.27
N GLY A 54 13.33 2.10 11.31
CA GLY A 54 14.78 2.09 11.47
C GLY A 54 15.38 3.50 11.49
N LEU A 55 14.88 4.41 10.65
CA LEU A 55 15.36 5.80 10.63
C LEU A 55 15.05 6.51 11.95
N ASP A 56 13.84 6.33 12.48
CA ASP A 56 13.47 6.92 13.76
C ASP A 56 14.25 6.30 14.92
N GLY A 57 14.47 4.98 14.91
CA GLY A 57 15.27 4.27 15.92
C GLY A 57 16.70 4.81 16.04
N ILE A 58 17.38 5.01 14.90
CA ILE A 58 18.73 5.61 14.86
C ILE A 58 18.70 7.02 15.44
N ILE A 59 17.79 7.87 14.94
CA ILE A 59 17.80 9.31 15.25
C ILE A 59 17.43 9.55 16.72
N THR A 60 16.36 8.93 17.21
CA THR A 60 15.85 9.13 18.57
C THR A 60 16.81 8.56 19.60
N THR A 61 17.30 7.32 19.40
CA THR A 61 18.26 6.69 20.31
C THR A 61 19.58 7.46 20.33
N PHE A 62 20.08 7.89 19.18
CA PHE A 62 21.29 8.73 19.10
C PHE A 62 21.11 10.05 19.84
N ALA A 63 19.97 10.72 19.67
CA ALA A 63 19.69 11.99 20.32
C ALA A 63 19.66 11.85 21.86
N VAL A 64 18.98 10.82 22.36
CA VAL A 64 18.88 10.55 23.81
C VAL A 64 20.24 10.19 24.40
N VAL A 65 20.96 9.24 23.80
CA VAL A 65 22.29 8.83 24.28
C VAL A 65 23.28 9.99 24.23
N SER A 66 23.30 10.76 23.15
CA SER A 66 24.16 11.93 23.00
C SER A 66 23.83 13.03 24.00
N GLY A 67 22.54 13.27 24.27
CA GLY A 67 22.10 14.24 25.28
C GLY A 67 22.55 13.87 26.70
N VAL A 68 22.37 12.60 27.08
CA VAL A 68 22.80 12.08 28.39
C VAL A 68 24.34 12.10 28.51
N ALA A 69 25.05 11.74 27.45
CA ALA A 69 26.51 11.81 27.40
C ALA A 69 27.03 13.25 27.49
N GLY A 70 26.41 14.18 26.76
CA GLY A 70 26.75 15.61 26.80
C GLY A 70 26.48 16.25 28.15
N ALA A 71 25.51 15.73 28.92
CA ALA A 71 25.26 16.10 30.31
C ALA A 71 26.27 15.50 31.30
N ASN A 72 27.26 14.74 30.82
CA ASN A 72 28.31 14.09 31.61
C ASN A 72 27.75 13.15 32.70
N LEU A 73 26.64 12.47 32.41
CA LEU A 73 26.03 11.47 33.28
C LEU A 73 26.75 10.12 33.18
N GLY A 74 26.65 9.31 34.24
CA GLY A 74 27.32 8.01 34.30
C GLY A 74 26.82 7.01 33.26
N SER A 75 27.69 6.08 32.85
CA SER A 75 27.37 5.04 31.85
C SER A 75 26.15 4.19 32.19
N ASN A 76 25.94 3.88 33.48
CA ASN A 76 24.75 3.16 33.93
C ASN A 76 23.45 3.92 33.63
N ILE A 77 23.47 5.25 33.75
CA ILE A 77 22.30 6.10 33.46
C ILE A 77 22.03 6.13 31.95
N ILE A 78 23.09 6.23 31.14
CA ILE A 78 22.99 6.16 29.68
C ILE A 78 22.31 4.87 29.23
N LEU A 79 22.73 3.72 29.77
CA LEU A 79 22.14 2.43 29.42
C LEU A 79 20.68 2.32 29.83
N ILE A 80 20.33 2.76 31.04
CA ILE A 80 18.94 2.71 31.54
C ILE A 80 18.04 3.61 30.70
N LEU A 81 18.45 4.86 30.47
CA LEU A 81 17.65 5.82 29.68
C LEU A 81 17.57 5.43 28.21
N GLY A 82 18.67 4.96 27.62
CA GLY A 82 18.69 4.48 26.24
C GLY A 82 17.75 3.30 26.02
N LEU A 83 17.80 2.29 26.89
CA LEU A 83 16.89 1.14 26.81
C LEU A 83 15.44 1.52 27.10
N ALA A 84 15.20 2.38 28.10
CA ALA A 84 13.86 2.87 28.39
C ALA A 84 13.25 3.60 27.19
N ASN A 85 14.04 4.48 26.54
CA ASN A 85 13.63 5.17 25.33
C ASN A 85 13.36 4.18 24.19
N LEU A 86 14.28 3.24 23.96
CA LEU A 86 14.18 2.24 22.90
C LEU A 86 12.87 1.45 22.98
N PHE A 87 12.50 0.97 24.17
CA PHE A 87 11.24 0.24 24.35
C PHE A 87 10.03 1.16 24.28
N ALA A 88 10.06 2.33 24.92
CA ALA A 88 8.92 3.26 24.93
C ALA A 88 8.55 3.71 23.51
N ASP A 89 9.53 4.21 22.75
CA ASP A 89 9.32 4.71 21.40
C ASP A 89 9.02 3.56 20.43
N GLY A 90 9.76 2.45 20.54
CA GLY A 90 9.52 1.26 19.71
C GLY A 90 8.09 0.73 19.84
N PHE A 91 7.58 0.56 21.08
CA PHE A 91 6.19 0.13 21.28
C PHE A 91 5.17 1.17 20.82
N SER A 92 5.45 2.47 21.02
CA SER A 92 4.61 3.56 20.54
C SER A 92 4.46 3.50 19.01
N MET A 93 5.58 3.43 18.29
CA MET A 93 5.58 3.33 16.83
C MET A 93 4.91 2.04 16.33
N ALA A 94 5.18 0.90 16.96
CA ALA A 94 4.56 -0.37 16.59
C ALA A 94 3.04 -0.31 16.72
N THR A 95 2.56 0.26 17.82
CA THR A 95 1.12 0.47 18.07
C THR A 95 0.54 1.46 17.06
N GLY A 96 1.26 2.53 16.74
CA GLY A 96 0.86 3.50 15.70
C GLY A 96 0.72 2.85 14.33
N ALA A 97 1.70 2.05 13.91
CA ALA A 97 1.65 1.33 12.64
C ALA A 97 0.50 0.30 12.59
N TYR A 98 0.29 -0.44 13.68
CA TYR A 98 -0.87 -1.33 13.81
C TYR A 98 -2.18 -0.58 13.65
N LEU A 99 -2.36 0.49 14.42
CA LEU A 99 -3.62 1.21 14.48
C LEU A 99 -3.91 1.97 13.19
N SER A 100 -2.88 2.52 12.53
CA SER A 100 -3.01 3.14 11.21
C SER A 100 -3.48 2.13 10.18
N SER A 101 -2.76 1.02 10.01
CA SER A 101 -3.12 -0.02 9.03
C SER A 101 -4.50 -0.62 9.33
N LYS A 102 -4.83 -0.82 10.60
CA LYS A 102 -6.14 -1.33 11.00
C LYS A 102 -7.27 -0.32 10.73
N SER A 103 -7.04 0.96 11.03
CA SER A 103 -8.00 2.04 10.76
C SER A 103 -8.28 2.17 9.27
N ASP A 104 -7.24 2.13 8.42
CA ASP A 104 -7.40 2.21 6.97
C ASP A 104 -8.25 1.04 6.44
N GLN A 105 -8.02 -0.17 6.96
CA GLN A 105 -8.82 -1.35 6.59
C GLN A 105 -10.28 -1.26 7.06
N GLU A 106 -10.51 -0.80 8.28
CA GLU A 106 -11.86 -0.62 8.81
C GLU A 106 -12.62 0.51 8.10
N TYR A 107 -11.91 1.56 7.68
CA TYR A 107 -12.47 2.64 6.88
C TYR A 107 -12.85 2.14 5.49
N TYR A 108 -11.95 1.45 4.79
CA TYR A 108 -12.23 0.83 3.49
C TYR A 108 -13.46 -0.10 3.54
N GLN A 109 -13.55 -0.95 4.57
CA GLN A 109 -14.67 -1.88 4.70
C GLN A 109 -16.00 -1.17 4.96
N ARG A 110 -15.98 -0.10 5.77
CA ARG A 110 -17.18 0.71 6.02
C ARG A 110 -17.67 1.41 4.76
N GLU A 111 -16.76 2.00 3.99
CA GLU A 111 -17.13 2.65 2.72
C GLU A 111 -17.64 1.62 1.72
N ARG A 112 -17.00 0.44 1.62
CA ARG A 112 -17.50 -0.65 0.76
C ARG A 112 -18.88 -1.15 1.15
N GLU A 113 -19.19 -1.21 2.45
CA GLU A 113 -20.52 -1.58 2.94
C GLU A 113 -21.55 -0.50 2.61
N ARG A 114 -21.19 0.79 2.71
CA ARG A 114 -22.04 1.91 2.28
C ARG A 114 -22.34 1.84 0.79
N GLU A 115 -21.29 1.69 -0.01
CA GLU A 115 -21.35 1.60 -1.47
C GLU A 115 -22.21 0.42 -1.94
N ALA A 116 -22.05 -0.74 -1.30
CA ALA A 116 -22.87 -1.91 -1.57
C ALA A 116 -24.36 -1.65 -1.29
N TRP A 117 -24.66 -0.90 -0.22
CA TRP A 117 -26.01 -0.52 0.12
C TRP A 117 -26.59 0.49 -0.89
N GLU A 118 -25.79 1.46 -1.34
CA GLU A 118 -26.18 2.46 -2.35
C GLU A 118 -26.46 1.80 -3.71
N VAL A 119 -25.60 0.89 -4.16
CA VAL A 119 -25.80 0.08 -5.38
C VAL A 119 -27.08 -0.78 -5.31
N GLU A 120 -27.42 -1.31 -4.14
CA GLU A 120 -28.64 -2.11 -3.95
C GLU A 120 -29.92 -1.26 -3.93
N HIS A 121 -29.90 -0.10 -3.26
CA HIS A 121 -31.10 0.69 -2.97
C HIS A 121 -31.33 1.85 -3.96
N PHE A 122 -30.27 2.38 -4.58
CA PHE A 122 -30.32 3.54 -5.49
C PHE A 122 -29.53 3.31 -6.80
N PRO A 123 -29.73 2.18 -7.50
CA PRO A 123 -28.89 1.79 -8.64
C PRO A 123 -28.88 2.78 -9.80
N ASP A 124 -29.95 3.54 -10.01
CA ASP A 124 -30.01 4.53 -11.09
C ASP A 124 -29.19 5.79 -10.76
N GLY A 125 -29.07 6.13 -9.48
CA GLY A 125 -28.18 7.18 -8.98
C GLY A 125 -26.73 6.80 -9.21
N GLU A 126 -26.32 5.65 -8.68
CA GLU A 126 -24.95 5.10 -8.81
C GLU A 126 -24.49 4.96 -10.28
N ARG A 127 -25.41 4.58 -11.19
CA ARG A 127 -25.11 4.55 -12.63
C ARG A 127 -24.83 5.93 -13.21
N THR A 128 -25.56 6.94 -12.73
CA THR A 128 -25.41 8.32 -13.16
C THR A 128 -24.08 8.89 -12.65
N GLU A 129 -23.69 8.57 -11.41
CA GLU A 129 -22.40 8.97 -10.87
C GLU A 129 -21.23 8.39 -11.67
N LEU A 130 -21.27 7.08 -11.95
CA LEU A 130 -20.24 6.44 -12.79
C LEU A 130 -20.22 7.00 -14.23
N TYR A 131 -21.37 7.42 -14.75
CA TYR A 131 -21.45 8.08 -16.06
C TYR A 131 -20.75 9.42 -16.09
N GLU A 132 -21.09 10.30 -15.15
CA GLU A 132 -20.48 11.63 -15.06
C GLU A 132 -18.97 11.51 -14.85
N LEU A 133 -18.54 10.57 -13.99
CA LEU A 133 -17.12 10.29 -13.78
C LEU A 133 -16.38 9.89 -15.07
N TYR A 134 -16.99 9.06 -15.92
CA TYR A 134 -16.39 8.72 -17.21
C TYR A 134 -16.34 9.90 -18.18
N LEU A 135 -17.34 10.77 -18.18
CA LEU A 135 -17.28 11.99 -18.99
C LEU A 135 -16.15 12.90 -18.52
N GLU A 136 -15.96 13.05 -17.21
CA GLU A 136 -14.86 13.84 -16.63
C GLU A 136 -13.48 13.26 -16.96
N GLN A 137 -13.36 11.93 -17.02
CA GLN A 137 -12.14 11.24 -17.48
C GLN A 137 -11.89 11.40 -18.99
N GLY A 138 -12.84 11.96 -19.74
CA GLY A 138 -12.72 12.26 -21.17
C GLY A 138 -13.24 11.15 -22.09
N TYR A 139 -14.02 10.19 -21.56
CA TYR A 139 -14.67 9.19 -22.41
C TYR A 139 -15.81 9.83 -23.22
N PRO A 140 -15.96 9.48 -24.51
CA PRO A 140 -17.15 9.86 -25.28
C PRO A 140 -18.42 9.29 -24.65
N GLU A 141 -19.53 10.04 -24.71
CA GLU A 141 -20.82 9.63 -24.09
C GLU A 141 -21.26 8.22 -24.48
N GLU A 142 -21.10 7.85 -25.76
CA GLU A 142 -21.46 6.54 -26.30
C GLU A 142 -20.63 5.41 -25.69
N ASP A 143 -19.37 5.68 -25.34
CA ASP A 143 -18.48 4.68 -24.76
C ASP A 143 -18.66 4.61 -23.24
N ALA A 144 -18.89 5.75 -22.57
CA ALA A 144 -19.26 5.81 -21.16
C ALA A 144 -20.52 4.99 -20.87
N LYS A 145 -21.57 5.13 -21.69
CA LYS A 145 -22.81 4.33 -21.57
C LYS A 145 -22.54 2.82 -21.64
N LYS A 146 -21.71 2.38 -22.60
CA LYS A 146 -21.34 0.96 -22.74
C LYS A 146 -20.53 0.47 -21.55
N LEU A 147 -19.59 1.27 -21.03
CA LEU A 147 -18.76 0.89 -19.89
C LEU A 147 -19.61 0.66 -18.64
N ILE A 148 -20.58 1.53 -18.38
CA ILE A 148 -21.55 1.37 -17.29
C ILE A 148 -22.33 0.08 -17.47
N GLU A 149 -22.95 -0.12 -18.65
CA GLU A 149 -23.73 -1.33 -18.94
C GLU A 149 -22.93 -2.63 -18.77
N ILE A 150 -21.61 -2.58 -18.97
CA ILE A 150 -20.73 -3.73 -18.78
C ILE A 150 -20.41 -3.91 -17.29
N LYS A 151 -20.01 -2.85 -16.59
CA LYS A 151 -19.58 -2.91 -15.19
C LYS A 151 -20.73 -3.20 -14.23
N THR A 152 -21.92 -2.67 -14.48
CA THR A 152 -23.10 -2.82 -13.61
C THR A 152 -23.77 -4.19 -13.72
N ARG A 153 -23.29 -5.09 -14.59
CA ARG A 153 -23.85 -6.47 -14.72
C ARG A 153 -23.51 -7.36 -13.53
N ASN A 154 -22.43 -7.04 -12.82
CA ASN A 154 -21.99 -7.77 -11.66
C ASN A 154 -21.80 -6.78 -10.52
N ASN A 155 -22.63 -6.87 -9.49
CA ASN A 155 -22.62 -5.93 -8.38
C ASN A 155 -21.26 -5.87 -7.68
N GLU A 156 -20.52 -6.98 -7.55
CA GLU A 156 -19.18 -6.95 -6.94
C GLU A 156 -18.19 -6.16 -7.80
N LEU A 157 -18.22 -6.34 -9.13
CA LEU A 157 -17.36 -5.57 -10.04
C LEU A 157 -17.78 -4.10 -10.12
N TRP A 158 -19.06 -3.81 -9.92
CA TRP A 158 -19.58 -2.45 -9.86
C TRP A 158 -19.13 -1.76 -8.58
N ILE A 159 -19.34 -2.36 -7.42
CA ILE A 159 -18.88 -1.83 -6.12
C ILE A 159 -17.37 -1.64 -6.14
N ASP A 160 -16.60 -2.64 -6.61
CA ASP A 160 -15.15 -2.51 -6.70
C ASP A 160 -14.73 -1.40 -7.69
N ALA A 161 -15.53 -1.12 -8.74
CA ALA A 161 -15.30 0.02 -9.62
C ALA A 161 -15.58 1.35 -8.91
N MET A 162 -16.68 1.48 -8.18
CA MET A 162 -17.01 2.69 -7.41
C MET A 162 -15.94 2.98 -6.34
N MET A 163 -15.54 1.96 -5.57
CA MET A 163 -14.48 2.09 -4.58
C MET A 163 -13.18 2.68 -5.16
N VAL A 164 -12.82 2.32 -6.40
CA VAL A 164 -11.58 2.77 -7.04
C VAL A 164 -11.75 4.07 -7.81
N GLU A 165 -12.83 4.19 -8.58
CA GLU A 165 -12.99 5.25 -9.56
C GLU A 165 -13.62 6.50 -8.93
N GLU A 166 -14.62 6.32 -8.06
CA GLU A 166 -15.29 7.42 -7.36
C GLU A 166 -14.55 7.78 -6.06
N LEU A 167 -14.31 6.80 -5.18
CA LEU A 167 -13.71 7.06 -3.86
C LEU A 167 -12.18 7.10 -3.88
N GLY A 168 -11.53 6.63 -4.95
CA GLY A 168 -10.07 6.57 -5.04
C GLY A 168 -9.43 5.58 -4.06
N MET A 169 -10.18 4.64 -3.53
CA MET A 169 -9.78 3.72 -2.47
C MET A 169 -9.33 2.38 -3.03
N LEU A 170 -8.11 1.98 -2.70
CA LEU A 170 -7.58 0.65 -2.99
C LEU A 170 -7.57 -0.19 -1.72
N LYS A 171 -7.91 -1.47 -1.86
CA LYS A 171 -7.87 -2.42 -0.75
C LYS A 171 -6.44 -2.58 -0.23
N ASP A 172 -6.22 -2.25 1.04
CA ASP A 172 -4.95 -2.50 1.70
C ASP A 172 -4.82 -3.98 2.11
N GLU A 173 -3.92 -4.70 1.44
CA GLU A 173 -3.64 -6.11 1.72
C GLU A 173 -2.64 -6.32 2.87
N ARG A 174 -2.05 -5.25 3.43
CA ARG A 174 -1.10 -5.36 4.55
C ARG A 174 -1.77 -5.96 5.76
N LYS A 175 -1.10 -6.91 6.42
CA LYS A 175 -1.51 -7.35 7.77
C LYS A 175 -1.06 -6.31 8.82
N PRO A 176 -1.97 -5.72 9.62
CA PRO A 176 -1.61 -4.72 10.63
C PRO A 176 -0.56 -5.21 11.63
N MET A 177 -0.65 -6.48 12.06
CA MET A 177 0.32 -7.09 12.97
C MET A 177 1.74 -7.20 12.37
N LEU A 178 1.84 -7.47 11.07
CA LEU A 178 3.15 -7.54 10.41
C LEU A 178 3.74 -6.14 10.21
N SER A 179 2.90 -5.13 9.94
CA SER A 179 3.34 -3.73 9.88
C SER A 179 3.94 -3.28 11.22
N ALA A 180 3.21 -3.54 12.32
CA ALA A 180 3.69 -3.24 13.67
C ALA A 180 5.02 -3.93 14.01
N LEU A 181 5.12 -5.23 13.70
CA LEU A 181 6.32 -6.01 13.98
C LEU A 181 7.51 -5.58 13.12
N ALA A 182 7.28 -5.28 11.83
CA ALA A 182 8.31 -4.78 10.93
C ALA A 182 8.88 -3.44 11.42
N THR A 183 8.01 -2.51 11.82
CA THR A 183 8.41 -1.22 12.41
C THR A 183 9.20 -1.43 13.71
N LEU A 184 8.69 -2.24 14.65
CA LEU A 184 9.34 -2.48 15.95
C LEU A 184 10.73 -3.12 15.80
N VAL A 185 10.83 -4.17 14.99
CA VAL A 185 12.10 -4.88 14.79
C VAL A 185 13.10 -3.96 14.11
N SER A 186 12.67 -3.20 13.11
CA SER A 186 13.57 -2.23 12.45
C SER A 186 14.04 -1.15 13.42
N PHE A 187 13.15 -0.60 14.24
CA PHE A 187 13.48 0.41 15.25
C PHE A 187 14.50 -0.09 16.29
N VAL A 188 14.32 -1.34 16.77
CA VAL A 188 15.19 -1.92 17.80
C VAL A 188 16.56 -2.32 17.27
N VAL A 189 16.65 -2.72 16.00
CA VAL A 189 17.89 -3.20 15.37
C VAL A 189 18.76 -2.06 14.87
N ALA A 190 18.16 -0.94 14.47
CA ALA A 190 18.83 0.18 13.83
C ALA A 190 19.71 0.98 14.82
#